data_AF-A0A3R7JWZ1-F1
#
_entry.id   AF-A0A3R7JWZ1-F1
#
_cell.length_a   1.000
_cell.length_b   1.000
_cell.length_c   1.000
_cell.angle_alpha   90.00
_cell.angle_beta   90.00
_cell.angle_gamma   90.00
#
_symmetry.space_group_name_H-M   'P 1'
#
loop_
_entity.id
_entity.type
_entity.pdbx_description
1 polymer ?
#
loop_
_entity_poly.entity_id
_entity_poly.type
_entity_poly.pdbx_seq_one_letter_code
_entity_poly.pdbx_strand_id
1 'polypeptide(L)'
;MQRKKLLLGDWSRYICCAGLCGDLSCCAGESLGPFCMCMEATFCLGCAVHGNRFMVLQHYNLENDCCDICVTCLACLLSIFALILQNDSIKMLADIVFYATVGCMLAQHEHQMRKLGYPKGQNMV
;
A
#
# COMPACT_ATOMS: atom_id res chain seq x y z
N MET A 1 -3.18 -7.06 -9.52
CA MET A 1 -4.02 -5.88 -9.87
C MET A 1 -5.03 -5.56 -8.75
N GLN A 2 -4.58 -5.23 -7.54
CA GLN A 2 -5.47 -4.80 -6.44
C GLN A 2 -5.85 -3.33 -6.58
N ARG A 3 -4.88 -2.45 -6.83
CA ARG A 3 -5.10 -1.01 -7.00
C ARG A 3 -6.12 -0.70 -8.11
N LYS A 4 -6.05 -1.38 -9.25
CA LYS A 4 -7.04 -1.23 -10.35
C LYS A 4 -8.47 -1.58 -9.91
N LYS A 5 -8.64 -2.65 -9.12
CA LYS A 5 -9.95 -3.01 -8.55
C LYS A 5 -10.42 -1.92 -7.59
N LEU A 6 -9.54 -1.45 -6.70
CA LEU A 6 -9.85 -0.38 -5.74
C LEU A 6 -10.24 0.95 -6.42
N LEU A 7 -9.71 1.22 -7.60
CA LEU A 7 -10.06 2.36 -8.44
C LEU A 7 -11.30 2.13 -9.32
N LEU A 8 -11.94 0.95 -9.25
CA LEU A 8 -13.06 0.57 -10.11
C LEU A 8 -12.75 0.66 -11.62
N GLY A 9 -11.46 0.60 -11.99
CA GLY A 9 -11.00 0.79 -13.36
C GLY A 9 -10.88 2.25 -13.81
N ASP A 10 -11.26 3.22 -12.96
CA ASP A 10 -11.13 4.65 -13.24
C ASP A 10 -9.76 5.18 -12.79
N TRP A 11 -8.90 5.48 -13.76
CA TRP A 11 -7.54 5.97 -13.53
C TRP A 11 -7.48 7.48 -13.25
N SER A 12 -8.55 8.24 -13.48
CA SER A 12 -8.55 9.68 -13.14
C SER A 12 -8.46 9.88 -11.62
N ARG A 13 -8.95 8.91 -10.83
CA ARG A 13 -8.86 8.91 -9.36
C ARG A 13 -7.52 8.43 -8.82
N TYR A 14 -6.57 8.07 -9.69
CA TYR A 14 -5.27 7.59 -9.26
C TYR A 14 -4.41 8.73 -8.73
N ILE A 15 -3.91 8.57 -7.51
CA ILE A 15 -2.94 9.47 -6.89
C ILE A 15 -1.71 8.64 -6.51
N CYS A 16 -0.53 9.09 -6.98
CA CYS A 16 0.74 8.43 -6.71
C CYS A 16 1.01 8.32 -5.21
N CYS A 17 1.42 7.13 -4.76
CA CYS A 17 1.64 6.77 -3.36
C CYS A 17 0.43 7.08 -2.46
N ALA A 18 -0.79 7.09 -3.00
CA ALA A 18 -1.98 7.57 -2.29
C ALA A 18 -1.84 8.97 -1.66
N GLY A 19 -0.99 9.83 -2.23
CA GLY A 19 -0.76 11.20 -1.74
C GLY A 19 0.29 11.33 -0.63
N LEU A 20 0.93 10.25 -0.20
CA LEU A 20 2.00 10.28 0.81
C LEU A 20 3.21 11.14 0.40
N CYS A 21 3.47 11.27 -0.89
CA CYS A 21 4.56 12.12 -1.42
C CYS A 21 4.16 13.60 -1.62
N GLY A 22 2.92 14.01 -1.29
CA GLY A 22 2.46 15.39 -1.46
C GLY A 22 2.70 15.93 -2.88
N ASP A 23 3.15 17.20 -2.97
CA ASP A 23 3.48 17.88 -4.24
C ASP A 23 4.73 17.32 -4.95
N LEU A 24 5.51 16.45 -4.28
CA LEU A 24 6.65 15.74 -4.87
C LEU A 24 6.23 14.48 -5.64
N SER A 25 4.95 14.31 -5.94
CA SER A 25 4.48 13.19 -6.75
C SER A 25 5.25 13.12 -8.08
N CYS A 26 6.14 12.13 -8.22
CA CYS A 26 7.01 11.95 -9.38
C CYS A 26 6.25 11.69 -10.70
N CYS A 27 4.93 11.52 -10.62
CA CYS A 27 4.05 11.25 -11.75
C CYS A 27 2.96 12.32 -11.82
N ALA A 28 3.28 13.48 -12.38
CA ALA A 28 2.29 14.49 -12.73
C ALA A 28 1.66 14.11 -14.08
N GLY A 29 0.48 13.49 -14.08
CA GLY A 29 -0.30 13.29 -15.30
C GLY A 29 -1.38 12.21 -15.19
N GLU A 30 -2.65 12.61 -15.36
CA GLU A 30 -3.84 11.74 -15.35
C GLU A 30 -3.77 10.59 -16.38
N SER A 31 -2.98 10.76 -17.44
CA SER A 31 -2.81 9.76 -18.52
C SER A 31 -1.76 8.67 -18.21
N LEU A 32 -0.92 8.84 -17.18
CA LEU A 32 0.16 7.89 -16.83
C LEU A 32 -0.16 7.00 -15.61
N GLY A 33 -1.39 7.00 -15.10
CA GLY A 33 -1.82 6.20 -13.94
C GLY A 33 -1.29 4.76 -13.87
N PRO A 34 -1.47 3.91 -14.91
CA PRO A 34 -0.99 2.53 -14.88
C PRO A 34 0.53 2.39 -14.90
N PHE A 35 1.25 3.30 -15.57
CA PHE A 35 2.72 3.29 -15.60
C PHE A 35 3.29 3.76 -14.25
N CYS A 36 2.73 4.83 -13.70
CA CYS A 36 3.10 5.30 -12.37
C CYS A 36 2.82 4.25 -11.29
N MET A 37 1.70 3.53 -11.39
CA MET A 37 1.37 2.46 -10.45
C MET A 37 2.38 1.32 -10.50
N CYS A 38 2.89 0.98 -11.69
CA CYS A 38 3.98 0.01 -11.82
C CYS A 38 5.27 0.52 -11.19
N MET A 39 5.63 1.79 -11.38
CA MET A 39 6.79 2.39 -10.70
C MET A 39 6.62 2.44 -9.19
N GLU A 40 5.44 2.81 -8.69
CA GLU A 40 5.12 2.79 -7.25
C GLU A 40 5.28 1.39 -6.66
N ALA A 41 4.79 0.36 -7.34
CA ALA A 41 4.96 -1.03 -6.90
C ALA A 41 6.42 -1.50 -6.91
N THR A 42 7.29 -0.90 -7.73
CA THR A 42 8.69 -1.32 -7.89
C THR A 42 9.63 -0.55 -6.97
N PHE A 43 9.47 0.78 -6.90
CA PHE A 43 10.38 1.69 -6.20
C PHE A 43 9.85 2.14 -4.84
N CYS A 44 8.54 2.06 -4.62
CA CYS A 44 7.87 2.53 -3.40
C CYS A 44 6.88 1.48 -2.88
N LEU A 45 7.28 0.21 -2.86
CA LEU A 45 6.39 -0.91 -2.51
C LEU A 45 5.68 -0.72 -1.18
N GLY A 46 6.36 -0.16 -0.17
CA GLY A 46 5.76 0.17 1.12
C GLY A 46 4.60 1.19 1.00
N CYS A 47 4.82 2.26 0.24
CA CYS A 47 3.78 3.25 -0.07
C CYS A 47 2.64 2.64 -0.89
N ALA A 48 2.94 1.74 -1.83
CA ALA A 48 1.95 1.05 -2.62
C ALA A 48 1.00 0.21 -1.77
N VAL A 49 1.56 -0.56 -0.84
CA VAL A 49 0.80 -1.43 0.06
C VAL A 49 -0.01 -0.60 1.06
N HIS A 50 0.61 0.42 1.65
CA HIS A 50 -0.08 1.31 2.58
C HIS A 50 -1.20 2.10 1.90
N GLY A 51 -0.95 2.62 0.70
CA GLY A 51 -1.96 3.30 -0.11
C GLY A 51 -3.14 2.40 -0.45
N ASN A 52 -2.89 1.13 -0.79
CA ASN A 52 -3.97 0.14 -1.00
C ASN A 52 -4.77 -0.10 0.28
N ARG A 53 -4.10 -0.24 1.44
CA ARG A 53 -4.75 -0.40 2.74
C ARG A 53 -5.67 0.76 3.05
N PHE A 54 -5.16 1.99 2.89
CA PHE A 54 -5.91 3.21 3.13
C PHE A 54 -7.18 3.27 2.27
N MET A 55 -7.09 2.94 0.97
CA MET A 55 -8.28 2.90 0.11
C MET A 55 -9.29 1.83 0.55
N VAL A 56 -8.84 0.64 1.00
CA VAL A 56 -9.74 -0.38 1.55
C VAL A 56 -10.45 0.12 2.81
N LEU A 57 -9.71 0.75 3.74
CA LEU A 57 -10.26 1.30 4.97
C LEU A 57 -11.30 2.39 4.69
N GLN A 58 -10.99 3.32 3.78
CA GLN A 58 -11.92 4.37 3.37
C GLN A 58 -13.18 3.82 2.71
N HIS A 59 -13.03 2.85 1.80
CA HIS A 59 -14.17 2.24 1.09
C HIS A 59 -15.15 1.53 2.03
N TYR A 60 -14.65 0.95 3.12
CA TYR A 60 -15.50 0.22 4.07
C TYR A 60 -15.76 0.94 5.38
N ASN A 61 -15.28 2.18 5.54
CA ASN A 61 -15.33 2.95 6.79
C ASN A 61 -14.84 2.14 8.00
N LEU A 62 -13.75 1.38 7.80
CA LEU A 62 -13.13 0.57 8.84
C LEU A 62 -12.03 1.36 9.53
N GLU A 63 -11.87 1.10 10.82
CA GLU A 63 -10.69 1.51 11.58
C GLU A 63 -9.52 0.54 11.39
N ASN A 64 -8.35 0.99 11.79
CA ASN A 64 -7.14 0.20 11.66
C ASN A 64 -7.14 -0.91 12.71
N ASP A 65 -6.97 -2.15 12.26
CA ASP A 65 -6.92 -3.30 13.15
C ASP A 65 -5.59 -3.35 13.92
N CYS A 66 -5.53 -3.99 15.08
CA CYS A 66 -4.30 -4.15 15.86
C CYS A 66 -3.14 -4.68 15.01
N CYS A 67 -3.41 -5.58 14.06
CA CYS A 67 -2.39 -6.10 13.16
C CYS A 67 -1.73 -5.01 12.31
N ASP A 68 -2.47 -3.99 11.88
CA ASP A 68 -1.94 -2.92 11.04
C ASP A 68 -1.11 -1.90 11.84
N ILE A 69 -1.52 -1.65 13.08
CA ILE A 69 -0.72 -0.88 14.05
C ILE A 69 0.59 -1.61 14.31
N CYS A 70 0.54 -2.92 14.57
CA CYS A 70 1.72 -3.74 14.78
C CYS A 70 2.65 -3.72 13.57
N VAL A 71 2.12 -3.85 12.34
CA VAL A 71 2.91 -3.79 11.09
C VAL A 71 3.54 -2.41 10.90
N THR A 72 2.81 -1.34 11.16
CA THR A 72 3.34 0.04 11.09
C THR A 72 4.48 0.24 12.10
N CYS A 73 4.28 -0.18 13.35
CA CYS A 73 5.32 -0.14 14.38
C CYS A 73 6.53 -0.98 14.00
N LEU A 74 6.33 -2.20 13.47
CA LEU A 74 7.41 -3.06 12.99
C LEU A 74 8.19 -2.41 11.86
N ALA A 75 7.52 -1.77 10.90
CA ALA A 75 8.16 -1.05 9.82
C ALA A 75 9.02 0.12 10.34
N CYS A 76 8.52 0.89 11.32
CA CYS A 76 9.28 1.96 11.96
C CYS A 76 10.50 1.41 12.70
N LEU A 77 10.33 0.34 13.49
CA LEU A 77 11.42 -0.29 14.24
C LEU A 77 12.49 -0.84 13.29
N LEU A 78 12.08 -1.57 12.25
CA LEU A 78 12.98 -2.11 11.22
C LEU A 78 13.76 -1.00 10.50
N SER A 79 13.11 0.13 10.19
CA SER A 79 13.78 1.28 9.56
C SER A 79 14.86 1.88 10.47
N ILE A 80 14.58 1.98 11.77
CA ILE A 80 15.55 2.47 12.77
C ILE A 80 16.70 1.48 12.96
N PHE A 81 16.40 0.18 13.06
CA PHE A 81 17.41 -0.87 13.19
C PHE A 81 18.33 -0.96 11.96
N ALA A 82 17.78 -0.80 10.76
CA ALA A 82 18.56 -0.79 9.51
C ALA A 82 19.56 0.38 9.46
N LEU A 83 19.17 1.55 9.98
CA LEU A 83 20.06 2.72 10.06
C LEU A 83 21.18 2.54 11.10
N ILE A 84 20.89 1.91 12.24
CA ILE A 84 21.85 1.77 13.34
C ILE A 84 22.88 0.68 13.07
N LEU A 85 22.49 -0.48 12.51
CA LEU A 85 23.37 -1.65 12.50
C LEU A 85 24.31 -1.77 11.29
N GLN A 86 24.08 -1.02 10.19
CA GLN A 86 24.90 -1.00 8.94
C GLN A 86 25.61 -2.33 8.60
N ASN A 87 24.91 -3.46 8.76
CA ASN A 87 25.45 -4.81 8.54
C ASN A 87 24.64 -5.49 7.43
N ASP A 88 25.32 -6.00 6.40
CA ASP A 88 24.67 -6.63 5.24
C ASP A 88 23.78 -7.82 5.61
N SER A 89 24.17 -8.64 6.59
CA SER A 89 23.35 -9.78 7.04
C SER A 89 22.02 -9.34 7.67
N ILE A 90 22.03 -8.21 8.38
CA ILE A 90 20.83 -7.67 9.03
C ILE A 90 19.95 -6.94 8.02
N LYS A 91 20.56 -6.32 7.01
CA LYS A 91 19.84 -5.76 5.86
C LYS A 91 19.07 -6.85 5.11
N MET A 92 19.69 -8.00 4.82
CA MET A 92 18.97 -9.14 4.22
C MET A 92 17.82 -9.64 5.09
N LEU A 93 18.03 -9.76 6.41
CA LEU A 93 16.98 -10.19 7.33
C LEU A 93 15.81 -9.18 7.36
N ALA A 94 16.12 -7.89 7.36
CA ALA A 94 15.13 -6.82 7.31
C ALA A 94 14.33 -6.85 6.00
N ASP A 95 14.99 -7.07 4.86
CA ASP A 95 14.33 -7.25 3.55
C ASP A 95 13.38 -8.46 3.58
N ILE A 96 13.81 -9.61 4.10
CA ILE A 96 12.96 -10.81 4.21
C ILE A 96 11.71 -10.53 5.05
N VAL A 97 11.88 -9.91 6.22
CA VAL A 97 10.76 -9.57 7.10
C VAL A 97 9.85 -8.54 6.44
N PHE A 98 10.40 -7.57 5.71
CA PHE A 98 9.64 -6.59 4.95
C PHE A 98 8.77 -7.24 3.88
N TYR A 99 9.34 -8.10 3.02
CA TYR A 99 8.57 -8.79 1.99
C TYR A 99 7.53 -9.77 2.57
N ALA A 100 7.86 -10.47 3.66
CA ALA A 100 6.90 -11.33 4.35
C ALA A 100 5.71 -10.53 4.89
N THR A 101 5.98 -9.37 5.50
CA THR A 101 4.96 -8.47 6.03
C THR A 101 4.08 -7.91 4.91
N VAL A 102 4.69 -7.44 3.82
CA VAL A 102 3.98 -6.98 2.61
C VAL A 102 3.05 -8.08 2.07
N GLY A 103 3.54 -9.32 1.97
CA GLY A 103 2.74 -10.46 1.52
C GLY A 103 1.51 -10.71 2.41
N CYS A 104 1.70 -10.65 3.73
CA CYS A 104 0.60 -10.81 4.69
C CYS A 104 -0.46 -9.70 4.54
N MET A 105 -0.02 -8.45 4.44
CA MET A 105 -0.91 -7.29 4.26
C MET A 105 -1.71 -7.41 2.96
N LEU A 106 -1.04 -7.81 1.87
CA LEU A 106 -1.68 -7.98 0.57
C LEU A 106 -2.75 -9.09 0.58
N ALA A 107 -2.46 -10.20 1.27
CA ALA A 107 -3.40 -11.30 1.47
C ALA A 107 -4.59 -10.86 2.35
N GLN A 108 -4.34 -10.10 3.41
CA GLN A 108 -5.38 -9.53 4.26
C GLN A 108 -6.30 -8.60 3.47
N HIS A 109 -5.75 -7.74 2.61
CA HIS A 109 -6.54 -6.88 1.71
C HIS A 109 -7.44 -7.72 0.81
N GLU A 110 -6.91 -8.71 0.08
CA GLU A 110 -7.73 -9.57 -0.78
C GLU A 110 -8.82 -10.29 0.02
N HIS A 111 -8.50 -10.79 1.22
CA HIS A 111 -9.47 -11.46 2.07
C HIS A 111 -10.61 -10.52 2.51
N GLN A 112 -10.27 -9.30 2.95
CA GLN A 112 -11.26 -8.29 3.34
C GLN A 112 -12.14 -7.88 2.16
N MET A 113 -11.54 -7.66 0.99
CA MET A 113 -12.26 -7.34 -0.25
C MET A 113 -13.21 -8.47 -0.66
N ARG A 114 -12.83 -9.73 -0.48
CA ARG A 114 -13.70 -10.89 -0.74
C ARG A 114 -14.82 -11.02 0.30
N LYS A 115 -14.50 -10.92 1.60
CA LYS A 115 -15.48 -11.05 2.69
C LYS A 115 -16.55 -9.98 2.66
N LEU A 116 -16.14 -8.73 2.44
CA LEU A 116 -17.05 -7.59 2.45
C LEU A 116 -17.75 -7.40 1.10
N GLY A 117 -17.37 -8.16 0.06
CA GLY A 117 -17.93 -8.09 -1.28
C GLY A 117 -17.56 -6.79 -1.99
N TYR A 118 -16.35 -6.73 -2.55
CA TYR A 118 -15.89 -5.56 -3.28
C TYR A 118 -16.28 -5.60 -4.77
N PRO A 119 -16.87 -4.53 -5.32
CA PRO A 119 -17.25 -3.28 -4.65
C PRO A 119 -18.61 -3.38 -3.94
N LYS A 120 -18.72 -2.82 -2.72
CA LYS A 120 -20.01 -2.66 -2.03
C LYS A 120 -20.73 -1.45 -2.62
N GLY A 121 -21.87 -1.68 -3.27
CA GLY A 121 -22.82 -0.64 -3.68
C GLY A 121 -22.29 0.33 -4.73
N GLN A 122 -22.53 0.03 -6.01
CA GLN A 122 -22.59 1.09 -7.02
C GLN A 122 -23.77 2.01 -6.68
N ASN A 123 -23.45 3.16 -6.11
CA ASN A 123 -24.17 4.44 -6.24
C ASN A 123 -23.16 5.55 -5.94
N MET A 124 -22.11 5.64 -6.75
CA MET A 124 -21.42 6.92 -6.93
C MET A 124 -22.00 7.52 -8.19
N VAL A 125 -22.92 8.47 -7.99
CA VAL A 125 -23.45 9.39 -9.02
C VAL A 125 -22.30 10.18 -9.62
#